data_AF-A0A822A3C9-F1
#
_entry.id   AF-A0A822A3C9-F1
#
_cell.length_a   1.000
_cell.length_b   1.000
_cell.length_c   1.000
_cell.angle_alpha   90.00
_cell.angle_beta   90.00
_cell.angle_gamma   90.00
#
_symmetry.space_group_name_H-M   'P 1'
#
loop_
_entity.id
_entity.type
_entity.pdbx_description
1 polymer ?
#
loop_
_entity_poly.entity_id
_entity_poly.type
_entity_poly.pdbx_seq_one_letter_code
_entity_poly.pdbx_strand_id
1 'polypeptide(L)'
;MTRRSNDSYYPLNGPVFQRFCSQILPKIHHKVEWLNLESSTMKDILLCTNYPNLYGLGLYNINKEYAFRIFTGERFSFDVFLNH
;
A
#
# COMPACT_ATOMS: atom_id res chain seq x y z
N MET A 1 -14.25 -28.48 10.43
CA MET A 1 -14.53 -27.18 11.07
C MET A 1 -13.46 -26.19 10.64
N THR A 2 -13.71 -25.41 9.60
CA THR A 2 -12.80 -24.36 9.12
C THR A 2 -13.01 -23.11 9.97
N ARG A 3 -11.96 -22.71 10.71
CA ARG A 3 -11.92 -21.50 11.52
C ARG A 3 -11.99 -20.30 10.56
N ARG A 4 -13.15 -19.66 10.41
CA ARG A 4 -13.24 -18.36 9.75
C ARG A 4 -12.51 -17.36 10.64
N SER A 5 -11.28 -16.99 10.26
CA SER A 5 -10.68 -15.77 10.76
C SER A 5 -11.57 -14.64 10.25
N ASN A 6 -12.34 -14.02 11.15
CA ASN A 6 -12.92 -12.72 10.86
C ASN A 6 -11.73 -11.76 10.87
N ASP A 7 -11.04 -11.65 9.74
CA ASP A 7 -10.06 -10.61 9.51
C ASP A 7 -10.83 -9.29 9.48
N SER A 8 -11.03 -8.73 10.66
CA SER A 8 -11.61 -7.42 10.84
C SER A 8 -10.62 -6.43 10.25
N TYR A 9 -10.88 -6.03 9.00
CA TYR A 9 -10.24 -4.92 8.35
C TYR A 9 -10.63 -3.65 9.11
N TYR A 10 -9.82 -3.28 10.10
CA TYR A 10 -9.90 -1.97 10.72
C TYR A 10 -9.15 -1.00 9.80
N PRO A 11 -9.84 -0.08 9.11
CA PRO A 11 -9.15 0.97 8.39
C PRO A 11 -8.26 1.72 9.39
N LEU A 12 -6.96 1.78 9.11
CA LEU A 12 -6.05 2.56 9.91
C LEU A 12 -6.56 4.00 9.89
N ASN A 13 -6.94 4.54 11.05
CA ASN A 13 -7.36 5.93 11.14
C ASN A 13 -6.21 6.82 10.62
N GLY A 14 -6.55 7.95 9.99
CA GLY A 14 -5.57 8.83 9.34
C GLY A 14 -4.34 9.15 10.20
N PRO A 15 -4.48 9.48 11.50
CA PRO A 15 -3.34 9.75 12.38
C PRO A 15 -2.42 8.55 12.60
N VAL A 16 -2.98 7.35 12.80
CA VAL A 16 -2.18 6.12 12.99
C VAL A 16 -1.48 5.75 11.68
N PHE A 17 -2.17 5.88 10.56
CA PHE A 17 -1.60 5.66 9.24
C PHE A 17 -0.43 6.62 8.97
N GLN A 18 -0.62 7.92 9.22
CA GLN A 18 0.43 8.93 9.06
C GLN A 18 1.63 8.66 9.97
N ARG A 19 1.39 8.22 11.22
CA ARG A 19 2.46 7.82 12.14
C ARG A 19 3.21 6.60 11.63
N PHE A 20 2.51 5.60 11.10
CA PHE A 20 3.13 4.44 10.51
C PHE A 20 4.06 4.84 9.36
N CYS A 21 3.55 5.62 8.41
CA CYS A 21 4.29 6.10 7.25
C CYS A 21 5.51 6.96 7.60
N SER A 22 5.39 7.85 8.58
CA SER A 22 6.48 8.78 8.94
C SER A 22 7.49 8.24 9.95
N GLN A 23 7.10 7.32 10.84
CA GLN A 23 7.94 6.91 11.98
C GLN A 23 8.36 5.44 11.95
N ILE A 24 7.51 4.55 11.44
CA ILE A 24 7.71 3.10 11.53
C ILE A 24 8.30 2.60 10.21
N LEU A 25 7.61 2.89 9.11
CA LEU A 25 7.93 2.42 7.77
C LEU A 25 9.37 2.76 7.34
N PRO A 26 9.91 3.97 7.58
CA PRO A 26 11.29 4.30 7.23
C PRO A 26 12.33 3.48 8.01
N LYS A 27 11.96 2.86 9.14
CA LYS A 27 12.88 2.03 9.94
C LYS A 27 12.88 0.57 9.49
N ILE A 28 11.80 0.11 8.85
CA ILE A 28 11.63 -1.30 8.50
C ILE A 28 11.63 -1.57 6.99
N HIS A 29 11.54 -0.54 6.15
CA HIS A 29 11.38 -0.66 4.68
C HIS A 29 12.38 -1.61 4.01
N HIS A 30 13.63 -1.65 4.48
CA HIS A 30 14.67 -2.52 3.93
C HIS A 30 14.43 -4.01 4.22
N LYS A 31 13.54 -4.37 5.13
CA LYS A 31 13.15 -5.75 5.44
C LYS A 31 11.82 -6.16 4.80
N VAL A 32 11.17 -5.24 4.10
CA VAL A 32 9.85 -5.47 3.53
C VAL A 32 10.01 -6.11 2.15
N GLU A 33 9.70 -7.40 2.08
CA GLU A 33 9.72 -8.17 0.83
C GLU A 33 8.34 -8.23 0.15
N TRP A 34 7.28 -8.10 0.95
CA TRP A 34 5.89 -8.13 0.47
C TRP A 34 5.04 -7.08 1.17
N LEU A 35 4.22 -6.36 0.39
CA LEU A 35 3.25 -5.38 0.90
C LEU A 35 1.84 -5.75 0.46
N ASN A 36 0.90 -5.82 1.40
CA ASN A 36 -0.53 -5.91 1.10
C ASN A 36 -1.20 -4.60 1.49
N LEU A 37 -1.64 -3.82 0.50
CA LEU A 37 -2.12 -2.45 0.69
C LEU A 37 -3.57 -2.29 0.26
N GLU A 38 -4.29 -1.43 0.97
CA GLU A 38 -5.56 -0.93 0.46
C GLU A 38 -5.31 0.01 -0.70
N SER A 39 -6.02 -0.16 -1.82
CA SER A 39 -5.78 0.63 -3.04
C SER A 39 -5.86 2.15 -2.81
N SER A 40 -6.68 2.61 -1.86
CA SER A 40 -6.83 4.02 -1.49
C SER A 40 -5.56 4.62 -0.88
N THR A 41 -4.78 3.81 -0.14
CA THR A 41 -3.57 4.22 0.59
C THR A 41 -2.28 3.91 -0.17
N MET A 42 -2.37 3.17 -1.28
CA MET A 42 -1.21 2.67 -2.02
C MET A 42 -0.23 3.78 -2.40
N LYS A 43 -0.74 4.90 -2.94
CA LYS A 43 0.09 6.04 -3.33
C LYS A 43 0.91 6.56 -2.15
N ASP A 44 0.27 6.77 -1.01
CA ASP A 44 0.94 7.33 0.17
C ASP A 44 2.04 6.40 0.67
N ILE A 45 1.78 5.09 0.78
CA ILE A 45 2.76 4.10 1.26
C ILE A 45 3.94 3.96 0.29
N LEU A 46 3.67 3.88 -1.01
CA LEU A 46 4.71 3.67 -2.03
C LEU A 46 5.61 4.91 -2.16
N LEU A 47 5.08 6.11 -1.91
CA LEU A 47 5.87 7.34 -1.96
C LEU A 47 6.60 7.68 -0.66
N CYS A 48 6.26 7.06 0.47
CA CYS A 48 6.87 7.37 1.77
C CYS A 48 8.34 6.97 1.88
N THR A 49 8.79 5.95 1.15
CA THR A 49 10.16 5.43 1.27
C THR A 49 10.53 4.56 0.06
N ASN A 50 11.81 4.23 -0.05
CA ASN A 50 12.30 3.27 -1.05
C ASN A 50 12.24 1.86 -0.45
N TYR A 51 11.77 0.87 -1.21
CA TYR A 51 11.72 -0.52 -0.75
C TYR A 51 12.71 -1.38 -1.55
N PRO A 52 13.99 -1.43 -1.15
CA PRO A 52 15.05 -2.06 -1.95
C PRO A 52 14.88 -3.56 -2.13
N ASN A 53 14.16 -4.22 -1.21
CA ASN A 53 13.96 -5.67 -1.21
C ASN A 53 12.51 -6.07 -1.55
N LEU A 54 11.68 -5.15 -2.04
CA LEU A 54 10.29 -5.45 -2.36
C LEU A 54 10.21 -6.38 -3.57
N TYR A 55 9.73 -7.59 -3.34
CA TYR A 55 9.50 -8.59 -4.38
C TYR A 55 8.06 -8.61 -4.87
N GLY A 56 7.10 -8.21 -4.02
CA GLY A 56 5.70 -8.22 -4.44
C GLY A 56 4.78 -7.27 -3.68
N LEU A 57 3.69 -6.93 -4.38
CA LEU A 57 2.66 -6.01 -3.95
C LEU A 57 1.29 -6.65 -4.18
N GLY A 58 0.55 -6.87 -3.10
CA GLY A 58 -0.87 -7.20 -3.13
C GLY A 58 -1.71 -5.95 -2.91
N LEU A 59 -2.76 -5.79 -3.71
CA LEU A 59 -3.74 -4.72 -3.55
C LEU A 59 -5.10 -5.32 -3.22
N TYR A 60 -5.77 -4.76 -2.21
CA TYR A 60 -7.14 -5.12 -1.87
C TYR A 60 -8.05 -3.88 -1.88
N ASN A 61 -9.37 -4.12 -1.85
CA ASN A 61 -10.41 -3.10 -2.04
C ASN A 61 -10.27 -2.26 -3.33
N ILE A 62 -9.70 -2.87 -4.38
CA ILE A 62 -9.57 -2.22 -5.69
C ILE A 62 -10.96 -2.00 -6.29
N ASN A 63 -11.25 -0.76 -6.69
CA ASN A 63 -12.43 -0.47 -7.48
C ASN A 63 -12.36 -1.26 -8.80
N LYS A 64 -13.44 -1.95 -9.16
CA LYS A 64 -13.53 -2.81 -10.35
C LYS A 64 -13.07 -2.12 -11.64
N GLU A 65 -13.36 -0.84 -11.80
CA GLU A 65 -12.94 -0.05 -12.97
C GLU A 65 -11.41 0.12 -13.01
N TYR A 66 -10.79 0.42 -11.87
CA TYR A 66 -9.33 0.48 -11.74
C TYR A 66 -8.69 -0.89 -11.95
N ALA A 67 -9.29 -1.96 -11.41
CA ALA A 67 -8.81 -3.32 -11.64
C ALA A 67 -8.82 -3.65 -13.14
N PHE A 68 -9.89 -3.32 -13.85
CA PHE A 68 -9.99 -3.53 -15.29
C PHE A 68 -8.87 -2.82 -16.04
N ARG A 69 -8.60 -1.54 -15.72
CA ARG A 69 -7.51 -0.75 -16.33
C ARG A 69 -6.12 -1.35 -16.08
N ILE A 70 -5.88 -1.90 -14.89
CA ILE A 70 -4.65 -2.63 -14.56
C ILE A 70 -4.53 -3.88 -15.46
N PHE A 71 -5.60 -4.67 -15.59
CA PHE A 71 -5.59 -5.90 -16.40
C PHE A 71 -5.46 -5.65 -17.90
N THR A 72 -5.87 -4.48 -18.40
CA THR A 72 -5.66 -4.07 -19.79
C THR A 72 -4.24 -3.55 -20.06
N GLY A 73 -3.36 -3.55 -19.05
CA GLY A 73 -1.95 -3.17 -19.20
C GLY A 73 -1.69 -1.67 -19.11
N GLU A 74 -2.65 -0.87 -18.61
CA GLU A 74 -2.38 0.55 -18.36
C GLU A 74 -1.35 0.71 -17.24
N ARG A 75 -0.31 1.52 -17.50
CA ARG A 75 0.74 1.84 -16.52
C ARG A 75 0.32 3.04 -15.69
N PHE A 76 0.46 2.93 -14.38
CA PHE A 76 0.28 4.04 -13.45
C PHE A 76 1.65 4.67 -13.14
N SER A 77 1.78 5.97 -13.35
CA SER A 77 2.91 6.76 -12.86
C SER A 77 2.49 7.47 -11.58
N PHE A 78 3.35 7.47 -10.58
CA PHE A 78 3.18 8.25 -9.36
C PHE A 78 4.29 9.29 -9.31
N ASP A 79 3.96 10.54 -9.62
CA ASP A 79 4.92 11.64 -9.51
C ASP A 79 4.90 12.21 -8.09
N VAL A 80 6.08 12.39 -7.52
CA VAL A 80 6.27 13.13 -6.26
C VAL A 80 6.40 14.61 -6.62
N PHE A 81 5.36 15.39 -6.36
CA PHE A 81 5.52 16.84 -6.31
C PHE A 81 6.20 17.20 -5.00
N LEU A 82 7.52 17.36 -5.03
CA LEU A 82 8.25 18.03 -3.96
C LEU A 82 7.87 19.51 -4.02
N ASN A 83 6.91 19.91 -3.18
CA ASN A 83 6.67 21.32 -2.91
C ASN A 83 7.90 21.85 -2.16
N HIS A 84 8.69 22.67 -2.85
CA HIS A 84 9.82 23.42 -2.31
C HIS A 84 9.36 24.63 -1.51
#